data_AF-A0AAD8XTB5-F1
#
_entry.id   AF-A0AAD8XTB5-F1
#
_cell.length_a   1.000
_cell.length_b   1.000
_cell.length_c   1.000
_cell.angle_alpha   90.00
_cell.angle_beta   90.00
_cell.angle_gamma   90.00
#
_symmetry.space_group_name_H-M   'P 1'
#
loop_
_entity.id
_entity.type
_entity.pdbx_description
1 polymer ?
#
loop_
_entity_poly.entity_id
_entity_poly.type
_entity_poly.pdbx_seq_one_letter_code
_entity_poly.pdbx_strand_id
1 'polypeptide(L)'
;MKKLPSRAHDGSTLFWSTHTRIYIEPMQSSIECYLDAYKAHMKSGNTYAVASSSMYNNCCLWSGKELNAVVDSMKDTMKESKYHKNFVVLTLMMPMFRVALRLIGQSDAPAPQQDNLTNAFGETFSEGDNAGKYATLLHTMYFAKLPEALMFRELNEAEDAAEEYFSVDRFGFLSPVMFFGKFYSGLVSFWVARETDDNDRKESKKWIKRGVECKDKIEKLSVSASTWNFENKLYLLQAEEQFCSRNFETAETLYDAAILSSKVHKFVNEEALANELAGHFYLETGRRNKSVHYFSRAFDKYNEWGAVAKASALTEYLDESER
;
A
#
# COMPACT_ATOMS: atom_id res chain seq x y z
N MET A 1 46.92 -2.04 -12.70
CA MET A 1 45.57 -2.34 -13.22
C MET A 1 44.54 -1.69 -12.30
N LYS A 2 43.83 -0.65 -12.75
CA LYS A 2 42.60 -0.22 -12.07
C LYS A 2 41.62 -1.39 -12.15
N LYS A 3 41.21 -1.97 -11.02
CA LYS A 3 40.11 -2.96 -10.99
C LYS A 3 38.90 -2.25 -11.59
N LEU A 4 38.51 -2.61 -12.81
CA LEU A 4 37.21 -2.24 -13.34
C LEU A 4 36.18 -2.69 -12.30
N PRO A 5 35.30 -1.81 -11.80
CA PRO A 5 34.23 -2.27 -10.92
C PRO A 5 33.49 -3.39 -11.65
N SER A 6 33.34 -4.53 -10.98
CA SER A 6 32.63 -5.68 -11.54
C SER A 6 31.25 -5.20 -12.00
N ARG A 7 30.80 -5.60 -13.20
CA ARG A 7 29.43 -5.31 -13.69
C ARG A 7 28.34 -5.75 -12.72
N ALA A 8 28.63 -6.69 -11.81
CA ALA A 8 27.74 -7.06 -10.71
C ALA A 8 27.51 -5.93 -9.69
N HIS A 9 28.48 -5.02 -9.54
CA HIS A 9 28.40 -3.83 -8.69
C HIS A 9 27.48 -2.76 -9.26
N ASP A 10 27.40 -2.65 -10.59
CA ASP A 10 26.51 -1.68 -11.27
C ASP A 10 25.04 -1.99 -10.97
N GLY A 11 24.64 -3.27 -11.07
CA GLY A 11 23.26 -3.67 -10.76
C GLY A 11 22.86 -3.41 -9.31
N SER A 12 23.74 -3.72 -8.35
CA SER A 12 23.45 -3.46 -6.93
C SER A 12 23.39 -1.97 -6.61
N THR A 13 24.24 -1.16 -7.25
CA THR A 13 24.19 0.30 -7.14
C THR A 13 22.88 0.84 -7.68
N LEU A 14 22.43 0.37 -8.85
CA LEU A 14 21.12 0.74 -9.41
C LEU A 14 19.98 0.34 -8.48
N PHE A 15 19.98 -0.88 -7.95
CA PHE A 15 18.95 -1.35 -7.03
C PHE A 15 18.84 -0.48 -5.78
N TRP A 16 19.95 -0.24 -5.07
CA TRP A 16 19.92 0.55 -3.85
C TRP A 16 19.70 2.05 -4.10
N SER A 17 20.26 2.61 -5.18
CA SER A 17 19.97 4.00 -5.55
C SER A 17 18.50 4.21 -5.91
N THR A 18 17.83 3.20 -6.48
CA THR A 18 16.39 3.25 -6.77
C THR A 18 15.58 3.41 -5.48
N HIS A 19 15.96 2.76 -4.38
CA HIS A 19 15.29 2.92 -3.08
C HIS A 19 15.32 4.35 -2.56
N THR A 20 16.34 5.14 -2.90
CA THR A 20 16.39 6.55 -2.54
C THR A 20 15.66 7.41 -3.58
N ARG A 21 15.80 7.09 -4.88
CA ARG A 21 15.18 7.85 -5.98
C ARG A 21 13.67 7.93 -5.84
N ILE A 22 13.01 6.82 -5.49
CA ILE A 22 11.54 6.78 -5.32
C ILE A 22 11.01 7.71 -4.23
N TYR A 23 11.85 8.23 -3.32
CA TYR A 23 11.44 9.21 -2.31
C TYR A 23 11.55 10.65 -2.82
N ILE A 24 12.37 10.90 -3.83
CA ILE A 24 12.75 12.26 -4.26
C ILE A 24 12.15 12.58 -5.63
N GLU A 25 12.36 11.69 -6.58
CA GLU A 25 11.86 11.79 -7.94
C GLU A 25 10.45 11.18 -8.06
N PRO A 26 9.67 11.56 -9.09
CA PRO A 26 8.38 10.94 -9.38
C PRO A 26 8.46 9.42 -9.41
N MET A 27 7.78 8.76 -8.47
CA MET A 27 7.91 7.32 -8.24
C MET A 27 7.66 6.52 -9.52
N GLN A 28 6.63 6.88 -10.30
CA GLN A 28 6.28 6.20 -11.54
C GLN A 28 7.42 6.17 -12.57
N SER A 29 8.32 7.16 -12.55
CA SER A 29 9.51 7.19 -13.41
C SER A 29 10.69 6.44 -12.78
N SER A 30 10.89 6.58 -11.46
CA SER A 30 12.06 6.01 -10.79
C SER A 30 11.98 4.49 -10.65
N ILE A 31 10.77 3.90 -10.60
CA ILE A 31 10.60 2.44 -10.48
C ILE A 31 11.20 1.68 -11.67
N GLU A 32 11.28 2.28 -12.86
CA GLU A 32 11.91 1.68 -14.04
C GLU A 32 13.39 1.37 -13.82
N CYS A 33 14.07 2.09 -12.92
CA CYS A 33 15.46 1.82 -12.57
C CYS A 33 15.65 0.43 -11.92
N TYR A 34 14.61 -0.17 -11.33
CA TYR A 34 14.65 -1.57 -10.89
C TYR A 34 14.75 -2.55 -12.06
N LEU A 35 14.14 -2.25 -13.22
CA LEU A 35 14.29 -3.09 -14.42
C LEU A 35 15.71 -2.97 -15.01
N ASP A 36 16.33 -1.80 -14.93
CA ASP A 36 17.72 -1.63 -15.35
C ASP A 36 18.69 -2.35 -14.40
N ALA A 37 18.41 -2.31 -13.09
CA ALA A 37 19.11 -3.13 -12.11
C ALA A 37 18.95 -4.63 -12.42
N TYR A 38 17.73 -5.09 -12.71
CA TYR A 38 17.45 -6.47 -13.14
C TYR A 38 18.30 -6.88 -14.35
N LYS A 39 18.30 -6.08 -15.42
CA LYS A 39 19.10 -6.36 -16.63
C LYS A 39 20.60 -6.45 -16.32
N ALA A 40 21.11 -5.57 -15.45
CA ALA A 40 22.52 -5.59 -15.05
C ALA A 40 22.86 -6.83 -14.18
N HIS A 41 21.97 -7.20 -13.26
CA HIS A 41 22.12 -8.42 -12.45
C HIS A 41 22.08 -9.68 -13.31
N MET A 42 21.14 -9.78 -14.25
CA MET A 42 21.06 -10.91 -15.19
C MET A 42 22.32 -11.05 -16.03
N LYS A 43 22.84 -9.95 -16.59
CA LYS A 43 24.09 -9.96 -17.36
C LYS A 43 25.32 -10.38 -16.56
N SER A 44 25.31 -10.14 -15.24
CA SER A 44 26.43 -10.47 -14.36
C SER A 44 26.27 -11.81 -13.63
N GLY A 45 25.14 -12.49 -13.80
CA GLY A 45 24.82 -13.72 -13.05
C GLY A 45 24.57 -13.48 -11.56
N ASN A 46 24.23 -12.24 -11.17
CA ASN A 46 23.99 -11.88 -9.78
C ASN A 46 22.60 -12.35 -9.33
N THR A 47 22.52 -13.00 -8.16
CA THR A 47 21.28 -13.54 -7.57
C THR A 47 20.24 -12.47 -7.22
N TYR A 48 20.63 -11.20 -7.16
CA TYR A 48 19.72 -10.06 -6.94
C TYR A 48 18.79 -9.76 -8.12
N ALA A 49 18.98 -10.37 -9.30
CA ALA A 49 18.11 -10.13 -10.45
C ALA A 49 16.62 -10.29 -10.06
N VAL A 50 16.25 -11.47 -9.57
CA VAL A 50 14.86 -11.77 -9.18
C VAL A 50 14.35 -10.80 -8.10
N ALA A 51 15.21 -10.36 -7.18
CA ALA A 51 14.85 -9.37 -6.16
C ALA A 51 14.57 -7.98 -6.77
N SER A 52 15.33 -7.54 -7.77
CA SER A 52 15.07 -6.30 -8.52
C SER A 52 13.71 -6.34 -9.22
N SER A 53 13.39 -7.46 -9.87
CA SER A 53 12.09 -7.67 -10.51
C SER A 53 10.93 -7.68 -9.50
N SER A 54 11.13 -8.33 -8.34
CA SER A 54 10.13 -8.31 -7.26
C SER A 54 9.89 -6.91 -6.69
N MET A 55 10.94 -6.11 -6.47
CA MET A 55 10.79 -4.73 -6.00
C MET A 55 10.10 -3.83 -7.03
N TYR A 56 10.42 -3.99 -8.32
CA TYR A 56 9.69 -3.33 -9.41
C TYR A 56 8.18 -3.63 -9.32
N ASN A 57 7.80 -4.90 -9.24
CA ASN A 57 6.39 -5.30 -9.17
C ASN A 57 5.67 -4.75 -7.95
N ASN A 58 6.30 -4.83 -6.76
CA ASN A 58 5.73 -4.30 -5.53
C ASN A 58 5.49 -2.79 -5.60
N CYS A 59 6.41 -2.05 -6.22
CA CYS A 59 6.24 -0.62 -6.43
C CYS A 59 5.15 -0.31 -7.47
N CYS A 60 5.11 -1.09 -8.55
CA CYS A 60 4.11 -0.92 -9.60
C CYS A 60 2.68 -1.04 -9.06
N LEU A 61 2.44 -2.02 -8.18
CA LEU A 61 1.15 -2.24 -7.52
C LEU A 61 0.62 -0.96 -6.85
N TRP A 62 1.48 -0.18 -6.19
CA TRP A 62 1.04 1.01 -5.45
C TRP A 62 1.24 2.34 -6.19
N SER A 63 1.86 2.31 -7.37
CA SER A 63 2.15 3.51 -8.18
C SER A 63 1.05 3.85 -9.19
N GLY A 64 -0.03 3.05 -9.24
CA GLY A 64 -1.12 3.24 -10.20
C GLY A 64 -0.86 2.67 -11.59
N LYS A 65 0.10 1.74 -11.74
CA LYS A 65 0.20 0.97 -12.99
C LYS A 65 -1.00 0.04 -13.14
N GLU A 66 -1.41 -0.20 -14.40
CA GLU A 66 -2.51 -1.10 -14.74
C GLU A 66 -2.28 -2.49 -14.12
N LEU A 67 -3.27 -2.94 -13.36
CA LEU A 67 -3.11 -4.01 -12.40
C LEU A 67 -2.96 -5.40 -13.06
N ASN A 68 -3.59 -5.66 -14.20
CA ASN A 68 -3.43 -6.92 -14.92
C ASN A 68 -1.99 -7.07 -15.43
N ALA A 69 -1.40 -6.02 -15.98
CA ALA A 69 0.00 -6.00 -16.40
C ALA A 69 0.96 -6.24 -15.22
N VAL A 70 0.65 -5.69 -14.04
CA VAL A 70 1.42 -5.95 -12.81
C VAL A 70 1.31 -7.42 -12.40
N VAL A 71 0.09 -7.99 -12.43
CA VAL A 71 -0.16 -9.39 -12.07
C VAL A 71 0.56 -10.35 -13.01
N ASP A 72 0.57 -10.07 -14.31
CA ASP A 72 1.30 -10.90 -15.29
C ASP A 72 2.82 -10.80 -15.10
N SER A 73 3.34 -9.59 -14.85
CA SER A 73 4.75 -9.38 -14.48
C SER A 73 5.12 -10.13 -13.18
N MET A 74 4.25 -10.10 -12.17
CA MET A 74 4.43 -10.88 -10.94
C MET A 74 4.46 -12.39 -11.22
N LYS A 75 3.54 -12.92 -12.04
CA LYS A 75 3.54 -14.35 -12.41
C LYS A 75 4.86 -14.76 -13.06
N ASP A 76 5.42 -13.93 -13.92
CA ASP A 76 6.69 -14.22 -14.58
C ASP A 76 7.88 -14.19 -13.60
N THR A 77 7.94 -13.18 -12.71
CA THR A 77 8.93 -13.15 -11.63
C THR A 77 8.78 -14.35 -10.69
N MET A 78 7.57 -14.84 -10.43
CA MET A 78 7.35 -16.05 -9.62
C MET A 78 7.87 -17.31 -10.32
N LYS A 79 7.66 -17.45 -11.64
CA LYS A 79 8.20 -18.58 -12.42
C LYS A 79 9.72 -18.56 -12.39
N GLU A 80 10.33 -17.40 -12.60
CA GLU A 80 11.78 -17.21 -12.54
C GLU A 80 12.33 -17.52 -11.13
N SER A 81 11.66 -17.03 -10.08
CA SER A 81 12.00 -17.34 -8.68
C SER A 81 12.01 -18.84 -8.40
N LYS A 82 11.00 -19.58 -8.89
CA LYS A 82 10.90 -21.04 -8.75
C LYS A 82 12.02 -21.75 -9.52
N TYR A 83 12.28 -21.33 -10.76
CA TYR A 83 13.33 -21.90 -11.61
C TYR A 83 14.72 -21.77 -10.95
N HIS A 84 15.03 -20.59 -10.39
CA HIS A 84 16.29 -20.35 -9.69
C HIS A 84 16.31 -20.81 -8.23
N LYS A 85 15.23 -21.44 -7.73
CA LYS A 85 15.08 -21.86 -6.33
C LYS A 85 15.27 -20.71 -5.32
N ASN A 86 14.91 -19.48 -5.72
CA ASN A 86 14.96 -18.30 -4.86
C ASN A 86 13.66 -18.20 -4.02
N PHE A 87 13.57 -19.06 -3.01
CA PHE A 87 12.38 -19.15 -2.15
C PHE A 87 12.16 -17.89 -1.31
N VAL A 88 13.22 -17.14 -0.98
CA VAL A 88 13.09 -15.91 -0.18
C VAL A 88 12.28 -14.85 -0.94
N VAL A 89 12.64 -14.58 -2.20
CA VAL A 89 11.91 -13.61 -3.02
C VAL A 89 10.49 -14.09 -3.30
N LEU A 90 10.31 -15.38 -3.55
CA LEU A 90 8.99 -15.96 -3.72
C LEU A 90 8.10 -15.69 -2.50
N THR A 91 8.58 -16.01 -1.29
CA THR A 91 7.83 -15.80 -0.05
C THR A 91 7.50 -14.33 0.21
N LEU A 92 8.42 -13.40 -0.10
CA LEU A 92 8.18 -11.96 0.05
C LEU A 92 7.15 -11.42 -0.94
N MET A 93 7.05 -11.99 -2.14
CA MET A 93 6.13 -11.51 -3.17
C MET A 93 4.73 -12.11 -3.06
N MET A 94 4.58 -13.28 -2.42
CA MET A 94 3.30 -13.97 -2.26
C MET A 94 2.18 -13.10 -1.65
N PRO A 95 2.39 -12.35 -0.54
CA PRO A 95 1.33 -11.52 0.05
C PRO A 95 0.83 -10.45 -0.93
N MET A 96 1.76 -9.76 -1.58
CA MET A 96 1.47 -8.70 -2.56
C MET A 96 0.71 -9.24 -3.77
N PHE A 97 1.10 -10.42 -4.25
CA PHE A 97 0.44 -11.08 -5.36
C PHE A 97 -1.01 -11.47 -5.02
N ARG A 98 -1.28 -11.93 -3.79
CA ARG A 98 -2.64 -12.24 -3.33
C ARG A 98 -3.54 -11.01 -3.31
N VAL A 99 -3.03 -9.89 -2.79
CA VAL A 99 -3.75 -8.60 -2.81
C VAL A 99 -4.11 -8.22 -4.25
N ALA A 100 -3.14 -8.30 -5.16
CA ALA A 100 -3.37 -7.99 -6.57
C ALA A 100 -4.42 -8.92 -7.21
N LEU A 101 -4.40 -10.23 -6.93
CA LEU A 101 -5.39 -11.19 -7.41
C LEU A 101 -6.81 -10.91 -6.88
N ARG A 102 -6.92 -10.55 -5.60
CA ARG A 102 -8.21 -10.17 -4.99
C ARG A 102 -8.77 -8.92 -5.65
N LEU A 103 -7.94 -7.89 -5.85
CA LEU A 103 -8.35 -6.64 -6.49
C LEU A 103 -8.84 -6.83 -7.93
N ILE A 104 -8.24 -7.73 -8.72
CA ILE A 104 -8.70 -8.04 -10.09
C ILE A 104 -9.84 -9.07 -10.14
N GLY A 105 -10.33 -9.59 -9.01
CA GLY A 105 -11.41 -10.57 -8.97
C GLY A 105 -11.02 -11.99 -9.42
N GLN A 106 -9.74 -12.34 -9.35
CA GLN A 106 -9.24 -13.70 -9.61
C GLN A 106 -9.06 -14.52 -8.32
N SER A 107 -9.45 -13.98 -7.17
CA SER A 107 -9.49 -14.67 -5.88
C SER A 107 -10.73 -14.23 -5.11
N ASP A 108 -11.65 -15.16 -4.87
CA ASP A 108 -12.81 -14.93 -4.00
C ASP A 108 -12.34 -15.11 -2.54
N ALA A 109 -12.29 -14.01 -1.79
CA ALA A 109 -11.91 -13.93 -0.37
C ALA A 109 -10.41 -14.14 -0.06
N PRO A 110 -9.90 -13.60 1.07
CA PRO A 110 -8.54 -13.89 1.51
C PRO A 110 -8.47 -15.37 1.81
N ALA A 111 -7.80 -16.16 0.95
CA ALA A 111 -7.42 -17.51 1.34
C ALA A 111 -6.73 -17.39 2.70
N PRO A 112 -7.22 -18.03 3.77
CA PRO A 112 -6.81 -17.73 5.13
C PRO A 112 -5.29 -17.72 5.16
N GLN A 113 -4.73 -16.55 5.41
CA GLN A 113 -3.31 -16.44 5.63
C GLN A 113 -3.13 -17.09 6.98
N GLN A 114 -2.75 -18.37 6.96
CA GLN A 114 -2.64 -19.20 8.14
C GLN A 114 -1.91 -18.39 9.22
N ASP A 115 -2.65 -17.92 10.23
CA ASP A 115 -2.13 -16.97 11.23
C ASP A 115 -0.90 -17.57 11.93
N ASN A 116 -0.91 -18.90 12.03
CA ASN A 116 0.22 -19.74 12.38
C ASN A 116 0.92 -20.24 11.12
N LEU A 117 1.68 -19.37 10.45
CA LEU A 117 2.66 -19.87 9.51
C LEU A 117 3.60 -20.81 10.29
N THR A 118 3.85 -21.97 9.72
CA THR A 118 4.83 -22.92 10.23
C THR A 118 5.98 -22.93 9.26
N ASN A 119 7.22 -22.90 9.74
CA ASN A 119 8.36 -23.11 8.85
C ASN A 119 8.31 -24.56 8.29
N ALA A 120 9.23 -24.91 7.39
CA ALA A 120 9.31 -26.26 6.83
C ALA A 120 9.52 -27.39 7.88
N PHE A 121 9.74 -27.03 9.15
CA PHE A 121 9.90 -27.92 10.29
C PHE A 121 8.68 -27.97 11.23
N GLY A 122 7.58 -27.30 10.88
CA GLY A 122 6.37 -27.28 11.70
C GLY A 122 6.43 -26.33 12.90
N GLU A 123 7.44 -25.46 12.99
CA GLU A 123 7.54 -24.48 14.07
C GLU A 123 6.67 -23.28 13.74
N THR A 124 5.69 -23.00 14.60
CA THR A 124 4.86 -21.79 14.52
C THR A 124 5.74 -20.57 14.74
N PHE A 125 5.61 -19.54 13.91
CA PHE A 125 6.31 -18.26 14.13
C PHE A 125 5.78 -17.61 15.42
N SER A 126 6.37 -17.93 16.57
CA SER A 126 6.10 -17.20 17.81
C SER A 126 6.71 -15.80 17.72
N GLU A 127 5.91 -14.79 18.07
CA GLU A 127 6.23 -13.35 17.92
C GLU A 127 7.49 -12.91 18.68
N GLY A 128 7.87 -13.62 19.75
CA GLY A 128 8.93 -13.20 20.68
C GLY A 128 10.37 -13.38 20.18
N ASP A 129 10.69 -14.50 19.53
CA ASP A 129 12.08 -14.86 19.18
C ASP A 129 12.45 -14.62 17.70
N ASN A 130 11.45 -14.43 16.84
CA ASN A 130 11.61 -14.38 15.38
C ASN A 130 11.49 -12.97 14.76
N ALA A 131 11.01 -11.98 15.50
CA ALA A 131 10.84 -10.60 15.04
C ALA A 131 12.16 -9.95 14.55
N GLY A 132 13.32 -10.40 15.03
CA GLY A 132 14.63 -9.96 14.54
C GLY A 132 15.11 -10.67 13.26
N LYS A 133 14.77 -11.96 13.06
CA LYS A 133 15.28 -12.78 11.95
C LYS A 133 14.42 -12.71 10.69
N TYR A 134 13.10 -12.56 10.83
CA TYR A 134 12.14 -12.56 9.72
C TYR A 134 11.42 -11.23 9.56
N ALA A 135 11.98 -10.16 10.10
CA ALA A 135 11.32 -8.88 10.22
C ALA A 135 10.85 -8.29 8.89
N THR A 136 11.67 -8.39 7.84
CA THR A 136 11.29 -7.93 6.48
C THR A 136 10.09 -8.71 5.92
N LEU A 137 10.02 -10.02 6.22
CA LEU A 137 8.91 -10.85 5.78
C LEU A 137 7.63 -10.50 6.53
N LEU A 138 7.68 -10.43 7.85
CA LEU A 138 6.54 -10.04 8.68
C LEU A 138 6.04 -8.64 8.31
N HIS A 139 6.94 -7.68 8.15
CA HIS A 139 6.59 -6.34 7.69
C HIS A 139 5.91 -6.36 6.32
N THR A 140 6.38 -7.16 5.36
CA THR A 140 5.76 -7.26 4.03
C THR A 140 4.38 -7.92 4.09
N MET A 141 4.21 -8.95 4.92
CA MET A 141 2.92 -9.62 5.10
C MET A 141 1.88 -8.71 5.76
N TYR A 142 2.22 -8.10 6.90
CA TYR A 142 1.30 -7.21 7.62
C TYR A 142 1.00 -5.96 6.81
N PHE A 143 1.99 -5.43 6.08
CA PHE A 143 1.74 -4.37 5.11
C PHE A 143 0.76 -4.80 4.02
N ALA A 144 0.79 -6.03 3.50
CA ALA A 144 -0.13 -6.44 2.44
C ALA A 144 -1.59 -6.50 2.93
N LYS A 145 -1.82 -6.95 4.18
CA LYS A 145 -3.16 -7.03 4.79
C LYS A 145 -3.81 -5.65 4.97
N LEU A 146 -3.02 -4.64 5.33
CA LEU A 146 -3.49 -3.28 5.63
C LEU A 146 -4.31 -2.60 4.50
N PRO A 147 -3.75 -2.34 3.31
CA PRO A 147 -4.46 -1.71 2.21
C PRO A 147 -5.58 -2.62 1.68
N GLU A 148 -5.42 -3.94 1.76
CA GLU A 148 -6.47 -4.89 1.37
C GLU A 148 -7.71 -4.71 2.25
N ALA A 149 -7.57 -4.82 3.57
CA ALA A 149 -8.67 -4.67 4.51
C ALA A 149 -9.31 -3.27 4.44
N LEU A 150 -8.48 -2.22 4.30
CA LEU A 150 -8.98 -0.86 4.12
C LEU A 150 -9.80 -0.71 2.83
N MET A 151 -9.28 -1.17 1.69
CA MET A 151 -9.96 -1.05 0.40
C MET A 151 -11.26 -1.84 0.39
N PHE A 152 -11.30 -3.04 0.97
CA PHE A 152 -12.54 -3.81 1.04
C PHE A 152 -13.45 -3.44 2.22
N ARG A 153 -13.10 -2.41 2.99
CA ARG A 153 -13.87 -1.89 4.13
C ARG A 153 -14.17 -2.97 5.18
N GLU A 154 -13.19 -3.82 5.43
CA GLU A 154 -13.19 -4.89 6.45
C GLU A 154 -12.60 -4.34 7.76
N LEU A 155 -13.45 -3.81 8.66
CA LEU A 155 -13.00 -3.02 9.81
C LEU A 155 -12.15 -3.82 10.80
N ASN A 156 -12.62 -5.02 11.19
CA ASN A 156 -11.91 -5.85 12.17
C ASN A 156 -10.55 -6.30 11.63
N GLU A 157 -10.53 -6.73 10.36
CA GLU A 157 -9.33 -7.14 9.65
C GLU A 157 -8.34 -5.97 9.49
N ALA A 158 -8.84 -4.75 9.28
CA ALA A 158 -8.01 -3.56 9.19
C ALA A 158 -7.39 -3.20 10.55
N GLU A 159 -8.17 -3.26 11.63
CA GLU A 159 -7.70 -3.05 13.00
C GLU A 159 -6.59 -4.05 13.37
N ASP A 160 -6.84 -5.34 13.15
CA ASP A 160 -5.89 -6.42 13.40
C ASP A 160 -4.61 -6.24 12.58
N ALA A 161 -4.74 -5.97 11.27
CA ALA A 161 -3.60 -5.73 10.40
C ALA A 161 -2.78 -4.50 10.83
N ALA A 162 -3.43 -3.46 11.35
CA ALA A 162 -2.74 -2.28 11.86
C ALA A 162 -1.98 -2.57 13.15
N GLU A 163 -2.56 -3.30 14.10
CA GLU A 163 -1.85 -3.74 15.30
C GLU A 163 -0.63 -4.59 14.97
N GLU A 164 -0.80 -5.58 14.08
CA GLU A 164 0.29 -6.43 13.59
C GLU A 164 1.40 -5.56 12.95
N TYR A 165 1.02 -4.62 12.08
CA TYR A 165 1.97 -3.73 11.42
C TYR A 165 2.74 -2.85 12.41
N PHE A 166 2.07 -2.25 13.39
CA PHE A 166 2.72 -1.42 14.43
C PHE A 166 3.66 -2.23 15.33
N SER A 167 3.41 -3.52 15.53
CA SER A 167 4.27 -4.39 16.36
C SER A 167 5.68 -4.61 15.77
N VAL A 168 5.77 -4.56 14.43
CA VAL A 168 7.00 -4.78 13.64
C VAL A 168 7.55 -3.51 13.00
N ASP A 169 6.89 -2.36 13.16
CA ASP A 169 7.31 -1.06 12.65
C ASP A 169 8.51 -0.47 13.42
N ARG A 170 9.61 -1.24 13.45
CA ARG A 170 10.86 -0.89 14.14
C ARG A 170 12.04 -0.72 13.20
N PHE A 171 11.82 -0.81 11.88
CA PHE A 171 12.89 -0.84 10.89
C PHE A 171 13.04 0.51 10.18
N GLY A 172 14.24 1.10 10.27
CA GLY A 172 14.62 2.33 9.57
C GLY A 172 15.16 2.11 8.16
N PHE A 173 14.87 0.99 7.52
CA PHE A 173 15.36 0.70 6.17
C PHE A 173 14.48 1.35 5.11
N LEU A 174 14.97 2.35 4.36
CA LEU A 174 14.29 3.01 3.24
C LEU A 174 13.80 2.01 2.18
N SER A 175 12.62 1.44 2.40
CA SER A 175 11.90 0.57 1.47
C SER A 175 10.63 1.28 0.99
N PRO A 176 10.28 1.20 -0.30
CA PRO A 176 9.01 1.73 -0.82
C PRO A 176 7.80 1.32 0.03
N VAL A 177 7.82 0.09 0.54
CA VAL A 177 6.77 -0.48 1.38
C VAL A 177 6.53 0.33 2.66
N MET A 178 7.54 1.04 3.18
CA MET A 178 7.41 1.77 4.44
C MET A 178 6.50 2.98 4.34
N PHE A 179 6.64 3.84 3.32
CA PHE A 179 5.83 5.06 3.28
C PHE A 179 4.38 4.74 2.91
N PHE A 180 4.14 3.75 2.05
CA PHE A 180 2.80 3.22 1.84
C PHE A 180 2.23 2.63 3.14
N GLY A 181 3.05 1.89 3.89
CA GLY A 181 2.64 1.34 5.17
C GLY A 181 2.19 2.42 6.15
N LYS A 182 2.95 3.51 6.28
CA LYS A 182 2.55 4.68 7.10
C LYS A 182 1.27 5.32 6.61
N PHE A 183 1.12 5.47 5.30
CA PHE A 183 -0.08 6.04 4.71
C PHE A 183 -1.32 5.20 5.04
N TYR A 184 -1.31 3.91 4.72
CA TYR A 184 -2.46 3.02 4.98
C TYR A 184 -2.71 2.81 6.47
N SER A 185 -1.67 2.62 7.30
CA SER A 185 -1.84 2.49 8.75
C SER A 185 -2.42 3.77 9.37
N GLY A 186 -2.09 4.95 8.83
CA GLY A 186 -2.66 6.22 9.24
C GLY A 186 -4.15 6.33 8.92
N LEU A 187 -4.55 5.97 7.69
CA LEU A 187 -5.96 5.96 7.28
C LEU A 187 -6.79 4.99 8.14
N VAL A 188 -6.30 3.76 8.33
CA VAL A 188 -6.95 2.76 9.19
C VAL A 188 -7.06 3.28 10.62
N SER A 189 -6.01 3.91 11.16
CA SER A 189 -6.05 4.45 12.51
C SER A 189 -7.16 5.51 12.68
N PHE A 190 -7.33 6.40 11.72
CA PHE A 190 -8.42 7.38 11.76
C PHE A 190 -9.79 6.72 11.59
N TRP A 191 -9.91 5.72 10.73
CA TRP A 191 -11.16 4.99 10.54
C TRP A 191 -11.58 4.22 11.79
N VAL A 192 -10.70 3.40 12.38
CA VAL A 192 -10.95 2.67 13.63
C VAL A 192 -11.30 3.64 14.77
N ALA A 193 -10.61 4.78 14.87
CA ALA A 193 -10.92 5.79 15.88
C ALA A 193 -12.34 6.35 15.79
N ARG A 194 -12.94 6.41 14.58
CA ARG A 194 -14.34 6.86 14.38
C ARG A 194 -15.36 5.79 14.73
N GLU A 195 -15.04 4.53 14.45
CA GLU A 195 -15.92 3.39 14.72
C GLU A 195 -15.84 2.92 16.18
N THR A 196 -14.79 3.33 16.91
CA THR A 196 -14.67 3.05 18.35
C THR A 196 -15.80 3.75 19.12
N ASP A 197 -16.51 3.00 19.97
CA ASP A 197 -17.59 3.53 20.82
C ASP A 197 -17.09 4.73 21.67
N ASP A 198 -17.93 5.75 21.79
CA ASP A 198 -17.72 6.93 22.64
C ASP A 198 -17.40 6.55 24.10
N ASN A 199 -17.85 5.37 24.54
CA ASN A 199 -17.55 4.82 25.87
C ASN A 199 -16.08 4.39 26.05
N ASP A 200 -15.36 4.03 24.98
CA ASP A 200 -13.92 3.71 25.01
C ASP A 200 -13.06 4.86 24.47
N ARG A 201 -13.18 5.99 25.16
CA ARG A 201 -12.42 7.20 24.86
C ARG A 201 -10.90 7.01 24.92
N LYS A 202 -10.41 5.96 25.58
CA LYS A 202 -8.97 5.70 25.69
C LYS A 202 -8.47 5.05 24.42
N GLU A 203 -9.18 4.07 23.90
CA GLU A 203 -8.83 3.36 22.67
C GLU A 203 -8.93 4.28 21.46
N SER A 204 -10.02 5.06 21.35
CA SER A 204 -10.15 6.06 20.27
C SER A 204 -8.98 7.06 20.27
N LYS A 205 -8.55 7.55 21.44
CA LYS A 205 -7.38 8.45 21.55
C LYS A 205 -6.06 7.79 21.14
N LYS A 206 -5.88 6.49 21.42
CA LYS A 206 -4.69 5.74 20.99
C LYS A 206 -4.62 5.70 19.47
N TRP A 207 -5.74 5.39 18.81
CA TRP A 207 -5.83 5.35 17.35
C TRP A 207 -5.64 6.72 16.71
N ILE A 208 -6.27 7.78 17.23
CA ILE A 208 -6.04 9.16 16.76
C ILE A 208 -4.55 9.50 16.84
N LYS A 209 -3.89 9.19 17.97
CA LYS A 209 -2.46 9.46 18.14
C LYS A 209 -1.62 8.73 17.09
N ARG A 210 -1.90 7.45 16.82
CA ARG A 210 -1.22 6.67 15.76
C ARG A 210 -1.43 7.27 14.37
N GLY A 211 -2.65 7.70 14.06
CA GLY A 211 -2.98 8.39 12.82
C GLY A 211 -2.15 9.67 12.63
N VAL A 212 -2.09 10.51 13.67
CA VAL A 212 -1.29 11.75 13.68
C VAL A 212 0.21 11.45 13.50
N GLU A 213 0.76 10.46 14.21
CA GLU A 213 2.17 10.08 14.05
C GLU A 213 2.50 9.61 12.62
N CYS A 214 1.57 8.91 11.95
CA CYS A 214 1.72 8.51 10.56
C CYS A 214 1.65 9.72 9.61
N LYS A 215 0.68 10.61 9.82
CA LYS A 215 0.52 11.87 9.08
C LYS A 215 1.77 12.74 9.17
N ASP A 216 2.32 12.95 10.36
CA ASP A 216 3.51 13.77 10.58
C ASP A 216 4.76 13.18 9.86
N LYS A 217 4.85 11.85 9.76
CA LYS A 217 5.92 11.19 8.99
C LYS A 217 5.76 11.45 7.48
N ILE A 218 4.54 11.36 6.95
CA ILE A 218 4.26 11.67 5.54
C ILE A 218 4.44 13.16 5.25
N GLU A 219 4.04 14.05 6.16
CA GLU A 219 4.26 15.49 6.04
C GLU A 219 5.74 15.83 5.94
N LYS A 220 6.58 15.26 6.82
CA LYS A 220 8.03 15.41 6.75
C LYS A 220 8.57 14.97 5.39
N LEU A 221 8.09 13.86 4.83
CA LEU A 221 8.51 13.39 3.51
C LEU A 221 8.03 14.31 2.37
N SER A 222 6.81 14.84 2.46
CA SER A 222 6.27 15.80 1.49
C SER A 222 7.10 17.08 1.43
N VAL A 223 7.46 17.63 2.61
CA VAL A 223 8.24 18.87 2.70
C VAL A 223 9.72 18.67 2.36
N SER A 224 10.33 17.57 2.81
CA SER A 224 11.78 17.37 2.71
C SER A 224 12.25 16.57 1.50
N ALA A 225 11.37 15.75 0.89
CA ALA A 225 11.75 14.82 -0.15
C ALA A 225 11.02 15.06 -1.48
N SER A 226 9.69 14.93 -1.53
CA SER A 226 8.95 15.06 -2.80
C SER A 226 7.46 15.36 -2.63
N THR A 227 7.04 16.55 -3.04
CA THR A 227 5.62 16.91 -3.13
C THR A 227 4.86 15.96 -4.06
N TRP A 228 5.45 15.56 -5.20
CA TRP A 228 4.83 14.67 -6.17
C TRP A 228 4.41 13.32 -5.57
N ASN A 229 5.23 12.74 -4.70
CA ASN A 229 4.97 11.40 -4.18
C ASN A 229 4.08 11.39 -2.93
N PHE A 230 4.04 12.49 -2.17
CA PHE A 230 3.49 12.50 -0.81
C PHE A 230 2.37 13.51 -0.57
N GLU A 231 2.19 14.53 -1.41
CA GLU A 231 1.18 15.57 -1.18
C GLU A 231 -0.25 15.00 -1.14
N ASN A 232 -0.59 14.14 -2.09
CA ASN A 232 -1.92 13.55 -2.16
C ASN A 232 -2.23 12.66 -0.94
N LYS A 233 -1.24 11.90 -0.45
CA LYS A 233 -1.33 11.08 0.76
C LYS A 233 -1.49 11.95 2.01
N LEU A 234 -0.77 13.06 2.07
CA LEU A 234 -0.86 14.01 3.17
C LEU A 234 -2.27 14.64 3.23
N TYR A 235 -2.79 15.11 2.11
CA TYR A 235 -4.15 15.67 2.06
C TYR A 235 -5.20 14.66 2.49
N LEU A 236 -5.09 13.41 2.05
CA LEU A 236 -6.07 12.38 2.44
C LEU A 236 -6.00 12.05 3.93
N LEU A 237 -4.79 11.93 4.51
CA LEU A 237 -4.62 11.74 5.95
C LEU A 237 -5.15 12.93 6.76
N GLN A 238 -4.93 14.17 6.29
CA GLN A 238 -5.49 15.36 6.91
C GLN A 238 -7.02 15.38 6.81
N ALA A 239 -7.60 14.95 5.69
CA ALA A 239 -9.05 14.88 5.51
C ALA A 239 -9.69 13.93 6.55
N GLU A 240 -9.11 12.73 6.70
CA GLU A 240 -9.56 11.74 7.69
C GLU A 240 -9.38 12.22 9.13
N GLU A 241 -8.27 12.92 9.45
CA GLU A 241 -8.06 13.54 10.76
C GLU A 241 -9.12 14.60 11.09
N GLN A 242 -9.40 15.50 10.13
CA GLN A 242 -10.44 16.52 10.29
C GLN A 242 -11.82 15.88 10.40
N PHE A 243 -12.05 14.76 9.70
CA PHE A 243 -13.29 14.01 9.81
C PHE A 243 -13.46 13.43 11.22
N CYS A 244 -12.44 12.77 11.78
CA CYS A 244 -12.43 12.32 13.18
C CYS A 244 -12.68 13.47 14.17
N SER A 245 -12.15 14.65 13.86
CA SER A 245 -12.29 15.85 14.71
C SER A 245 -13.63 16.58 14.53
N ARG A 246 -14.53 16.07 13.68
CA ARG A 246 -15.82 16.68 13.29
C ARG A 246 -15.69 18.06 12.63
N ASN A 247 -14.53 18.38 12.07
CA ASN A 247 -14.29 19.59 11.28
C ASN A 247 -14.66 19.35 9.80
N PHE A 248 -15.94 19.12 9.53
CA PHE A 248 -16.41 18.62 8.24
C PHE A 248 -16.13 19.55 7.05
N GLU A 249 -16.17 20.87 7.24
CA GLU A 249 -15.87 21.85 6.19
C GLU A 249 -14.41 21.75 5.69
N THR A 250 -13.47 21.63 6.63
CA THR A 250 -12.06 21.43 6.31
C THR A 250 -11.83 20.06 5.69
N ALA A 251 -12.47 19.01 6.21
CA ALA A 251 -12.38 17.65 5.67
C ALA A 251 -12.81 17.59 4.19
N GLU A 252 -13.94 18.22 3.85
CA GLU A 252 -14.44 18.33 2.47
C GLU A 252 -13.41 18.94 1.52
N THR A 253 -12.83 20.08 1.91
CA THR A 253 -11.80 20.76 1.10
C THR A 253 -10.55 19.89 0.91
N LEU A 254 -10.17 19.14 1.94
CA LEU A 254 -8.99 18.26 1.90
C LEU A 254 -9.21 17.01 1.05
N TYR A 255 -10.41 16.43 1.04
CA TYR A 255 -10.75 15.33 0.12
C TYR A 255 -10.63 15.78 -1.34
N ASP A 256 -11.18 16.94 -1.69
CA ASP A 256 -11.09 17.48 -3.05
C ASP A 256 -9.62 17.76 -3.44
N ALA A 257 -8.83 18.29 -2.51
CA ALA A 257 -7.39 18.49 -2.71
C ALA A 257 -6.64 17.17 -2.92
N ALA A 258 -6.95 16.12 -2.13
CA ALA A 258 -6.36 14.80 -2.27
C ALA A 258 -6.67 14.14 -3.63
N ILE A 259 -7.92 14.27 -4.09
CA ILE A 259 -8.37 13.77 -5.40
C ILE A 259 -7.64 14.50 -6.53
N LEU A 260 -7.61 15.84 -6.48
CA LEU A 260 -6.95 16.64 -7.50
C LEU A 260 -5.44 16.36 -7.55
N SER A 261 -4.78 16.34 -6.38
CA SER A 261 -3.35 16.02 -6.28
C SER A 261 -3.05 14.62 -6.80
N SER A 262 -3.85 13.60 -6.45
CA SER A 262 -3.68 12.22 -6.98
C SER A 262 -3.78 12.18 -8.50
N LYS A 263 -4.72 12.93 -9.09
CA LYS A 263 -4.87 13.04 -10.54
C LYS A 263 -3.67 13.72 -11.20
N VAL A 264 -3.21 14.84 -10.65
CA VAL A 264 -2.05 15.60 -11.18
C VAL A 264 -0.78 14.75 -11.10
N HIS A 265 -0.59 14.03 -9.99
CA HIS A 265 0.56 13.18 -9.72
C HIS A 265 0.45 11.77 -10.31
N LYS A 266 -0.64 11.46 -11.01
CA LYS A 266 -0.87 10.20 -11.73
C LYS A 266 -0.88 8.95 -10.85
N PHE A 267 -1.42 9.06 -9.63
CA PHE A 267 -1.70 7.91 -8.77
C PHE A 267 -3.18 7.54 -8.91
N VAL A 268 -3.54 6.81 -9.98
CA VAL A 268 -4.94 6.44 -10.27
C VAL A 268 -5.59 5.63 -9.14
N ASN A 269 -4.81 4.76 -8.50
CA ASN A 269 -5.23 3.96 -7.34
C ASN A 269 -5.54 4.84 -6.12
N GLU A 270 -4.78 5.91 -5.91
CA GLU A 270 -4.99 6.84 -4.81
C GLU A 270 -6.09 7.86 -5.14
N GLU A 271 -6.28 8.21 -6.42
CA GLU A 271 -7.45 8.97 -6.89
C GLU A 271 -8.73 8.16 -6.61
N ALA A 272 -8.74 6.86 -6.91
CA ALA A 272 -9.87 5.98 -6.63
C ALA A 272 -10.17 5.93 -5.13
N LEU A 273 -9.16 5.67 -4.29
CA LEU A 273 -9.30 5.60 -2.84
C LEU A 273 -9.77 6.93 -2.24
N ALA A 274 -9.23 8.06 -2.69
CA ALA A 274 -9.63 9.37 -2.19
C ALA A 274 -11.09 9.70 -2.55
N ASN A 275 -11.56 9.32 -3.75
CA ASN A 275 -12.97 9.43 -4.11
C ASN A 275 -13.84 8.50 -3.23
N GLU A 276 -13.43 7.26 -2.99
CA GLU A 276 -14.20 6.34 -2.14
C GLU A 276 -14.35 6.86 -0.71
N LEU A 277 -13.26 7.31 -0.09
CA LEU A 277 -13.29 7.84 1.27
C LEU A 277 -14.11 9.14 1.36
N ALA A 278 -14.03 10.01 0.34
CA ALA A 278 -14.93 11.15 0.22
C ALA A 278 -16.40 10.70 0.12
N GLY A 279 -16.69 9.66 -0.66
CA GLY A 279 -18.01 9.03 -0.77
C GLY A 279 -18.57 8.60 0.59
N HIS A 280 -17.77 7.87 1.38
CA HIS A 280 -18.14 7.47 2.74
C HIS A 280 -18.33 8.67 3.67
N PHE A 281 -17.43 9.67 3.63
CA PHE A 281 -17.58 10.90 4.39
C PHE A 281 -18.91 11.61 4.10
N TYR A 282 -19.31 11.75 2.84
CA TYR A 282 -20.60 12.35 2.50
C TYR A 282 -21.78 11.47 2.91
N LEU A 283 -21.65 10.15 2.86
CA LEU A 283 -22.69 9.22 3.31
C LEU A 283 -22.93 9.36 4.82
N GLU A 284 -21.86 9.28 5.61
CA GLU A 284 -21.88 9.37 7.07
C GLU A 284 -22.30 10.76 7.58
N THR A 285 -22.03 11.82 6.80
CA THR A 285 -22.53 13.18 7.09
C THR A 285 -23.94 13.46 6.57
N GLY A 286 -24.65 12.45 6.06
CA GLY A 286 -26.06 12.55 5.62
C GLY A 286 -26.27 13.22 4.26
N ARG A 287 -25.22 13.40 3.46
CA ARG A 287 -25.21 14.07 2.14
C ARG A 287 -25.16 13.06 0.99
N ARG A 288 -26.16 12.16 0.95
CA ARG A 288 -26.24 11.01 0.02
C ARG A 288 -26.02 11.37 -1.45
N ASN A 289 -26.62 12.45 -1.96
CA ASN A 289 -26.46 12.86 -3.36
C ASN A 289 -25.00 13.17 -3.73
N LYS A 290 -24.24 13.77 -2.82
CA LYS A 290 -22.80 13.99 -3.03
C LYS A 290 -22.04 12.66 -2.94
N SER A 291 -22.39 11.82 -1.97
CA SER A 291 -21.77 10.51 -1.77
C SER A 291 -21.77 9.65 -3.04
N VAL A 292 -22.92 9.52 -3.71
CA VAL A 292 -23.06 8.75 -4.96
C VAL A 292 -22.16 9.28 -6.08
N HIS A 293 -22.01 10.60 -6.18
CA HIS A 293 -21.09 11.21 -7.16
C HIS A 293 -19.64 10.75 -6.94
N TYR A 294 -19.17 10.75 -5.70
CA TYR A 294 -17.81 10.32 -5.40
C TYR A 294 -17.63 8.80 -5.54
N PHE A 295 -18.61 7.98 -5.13
CA PHE A 295 -18.56 6.53 -5.38
C PHE A 295 -18.53 6.18 -6.87
N SER A 296 -19.29 6.91 -7.71
CA SER A 296 -19.26 6.71 -9.17
C SER A 296 -17.88 7.03 -9.74
N ARG A 297 -17.24 8.10 -9.27
CA ARG A 297 -15.87 8.43 -9.69
C ARG A 297 -14.85 7.42 -9.19
N ALA A 298 -15.01 6.91 -7.96
CA ALA A 298 -14.16 5.85 -7.42
C ALA A 298 -14.30 4.56 -8.25
N PHE A 299 -15.53 4.17 -8.60
CA PHE A 299 -15.83 3.03 -9.47
C PHE A 299 -15.09 3.13 -10.82
N ASP A 300 -15.19 4.27 -11.50
CA ASP A 300 -14.51 4.50 -12.78
C ASP A 300 -12.99 4.39 -12.63
N LYS A 301 -12.44 4.96 -11.55
CA LYS A 301 -10.99 4.97 -11.30
C LYS A 301 -10.43 3.61 -10.89
N TYR A 302 -11.19 2.82 -10.12
CA TYR A 302 -10.82 1.44 -9.84
C TYR A 302 -10.84 0.59 -11.11
N ASN A 303 -11.81 0.79 -12.01
CA ASN A 303 -11.82 0.14 -13.33
C ASN A 303 -10.66 0.60 -14.22
N GLU A 304 -10.34 1.89 -14.24
CA GLU A 304 -9.16 2.43 -14.96
C GLU A 304 -7.85 1.80 -14.46
N TRP A 305 -7.73 1.61 -13.14
CA TRP A 305 -6.59 0.94 -12.53
C TRP A 305 -6.57 -0.59 -12.79
N GLY A 306 -7.73 -1.21 -13.03
CA GLY A 306 -7.89 -2.65 -13.24
C GLY A 306 -8.36 -3.42 -11.99
N ALA A 307 -8.67 -2.74 -10.89
CA ALA A 307 -9.17 -3.34 -9.64
C ALA A 307 -10.69 -3.62 -9.71
N VAL A 308 -11.09 -4.47 -10.65
CA VAL A 308 -12.50 -4.73 -10.99
C VAL A 308 -13.33 -5.31 -9.85
N ALA A 309 -12.74 -6.13 -8.96
CA ALA A 309 -13.47 -6.65 -7.80
C ALA A 309 -13.79 -5.52 -6.81
N LYS A 310 -12.84 -4.60 -6.63
CA LYS A 310 -13.07 -3.45 -5.76
C LYS A 310 -14.07 -2.47 -6.38
N ALA A 311 -14.00 -2.23 -7.68
CA ALA A 311 -15.02 -1.46 -8.39
C ALA A 311 -16.41 -2.10 -8.20
N SER A 312 -16.52 -3.41 -8.38
CA SER A 312 -17.78 -4.15 -8.20
C SER A 312 -18.32 -4.03 -6.78
N ALA A 313 -17.47 -4.01 -5.75
CA ALA A 313 -17.90 -3.81 -4.37
C ALA A 313 -18.55 -2.44 -4.13
N LEU A 314 -18.31 -1.44 -4.99
CA LEU A 314 -18.91 -0.11 -4.85
C LEU A 314 -20.30 0.01 -5.49
N THR A 315 -20.74 -0.96 -6.30
CA THR A 315 -22.05 -0.85 -7.00
C THR A 315 -23.22 -0.81 -6.03
N GLU A 316 -23.10 -1.41 -4.85
CA GLU A 316 -24.12 -1.35 -3.79
C GLU A 316 -24.49 0.10 -3.41
N TYR A 317 -23.51 1.01 -3.40
CA TYR A 317 -23.74 2.42 -3.07
C TYR A 317 -24.29 3.23 -4.25
N LEU A 318 -24.19 2.71 -5.47
CA LEU A 318 -24.69 3.37 -6.70
C LEU A 318 -26.17 3.04 -6.93
N ASP A 319 -26.53 1.77 -6.78
CA ASP A 319 -27.91 1.26 -6.98
C ASP A 319 -28.88 1.80 -5.92
N GLU A 320 -28.35 2.11 -4.74
CA GLU A 320 -29.07 2.70 -3.63
C GLU A 320 -29.54 4.15 -3.88
N SER A 321 -29.20 4.77 -5.01
CA SER A 321 -29.72 6.08 -5.41
C SER A 321 -31.13 6.06 -6.02
N GLU A 322 -31.65 4.86 -6.35
CA GLU A 322 -32.97 4.66 -6.97
C GLU A 322 -34.09 4.30 -5.96
N ARG A 323 -33.80 4.20 -4.65
CA ARG A 323 -34.77 3.90 -3.58
C ARG A 323 -35.05 5.10 -2.69
#